data_AF-A0A2G8RKS4-F1
#
_entry.id   AF-A0A2G8RKS4-F1
#
_cell.length_a   1.000
_cell.length_b   1.000
_cell.length_c   1.000
_cell.angle_alpha   90.00
_cell.angle_beta   90.00
_cell.angle_gamma   90.00
#
_symmetry.space_group_name_H-M   'P 1'
#
loop_
_entity.id
_entity.type
_entity.pdbx_description
1 polymer ?
#
loop_
_entity_poly.entity_id
_entity_poly.type
_entity_poly.pdbx_seq_one_letter_code
_entity_poly.pdbx_strand_id
1 'polypeptide(L)' 'MSSTVRNGADLGFAMTVVRDAIVGSDIPAAGLSAQVIFDVTMAHLEADFASLVETSATMTS' A
#
# COMPACT_ATOMS: atom_id res chain seq x y z
N MET A 1 -0.29 3.96 -6.72
CA MET A 1 -0.93 3.85 -5.39
C MET A 1 -0.18 4.64 -4.32
N SER A 2 1.11 4.37 -4.07
CA SER A 2 1.85 5.00 -2.97
C SER A 2 1.83 6.54 -3.01
N SER A 3 1.91 7.17 -4.18
CA SER A 3 1.80 8.64 -4.32
C SER A 3 0.43 9.19 -3.90
N THR A 4 -0.68 8.53 -4.27
CA THR A 4 -2.03 8.95 -3.87
C THR A 4 -2.23 8.81 -2.36
N VAL A 5 -1.73 7.72 -1.77
CA VAL A 5 -1.82 7.49 -0.32
C VAL A 5 -1.04 8.58 0.44
N ARG A 6 0.20 8.85 0.02
CA ARG A 6 1.02 9.91 0.61
C ARG A 6 0.37 11.28 0.47
N ASN A 7 -0.07 11.65 -0.73
CA ASN A 7 -0.75 12.93 -0.94
C ASN A 7 -2.01 13.08 -0.08
N GLY A 8 -2.79 12.00 0.11
CA GLY A 8 -3.96 12.01 0.99
C GLY A 8 -3.57 12.22 2.46
N ALA A 9 -2.57 11.48 2.93
CA ALA A 9 -2.05 11.63 4.29
C ALA A 9 -1.48 13.03 4.54
N ASP A 10 -0.71 13.58 3.60
CA ASP A 10 -0.13 14.94 3.67
C ASP A 10 -1.22 16.03 3.74
N LEU A 11 -2.40 15.77 3.17
CA LEU A 11 -3.58 16.64 3.27
C LEU A 11 -4.39 16.44 4.57
N GLY A 12 -3.96 15.52 5.45
CA GLY A 12 -4.59 15.23 6.73
C GLY A 12 -5.71 14.21 6.68
N PHE A 13 -5.89 13.47 5.58
CA PHE A 13 -6.86 12.38 5.53
C PHE A 13 -6.35 11.13 6.25
N ALA A 14 -7.24 10.46 6.98
CA ALA A 14 -6.98 9.12 7.49
C ALA A 14 -7.07 8.10 6.34
N MET A 15 -5.93 7.57 5.91
CA MET A 15 -5.85 6.67 4.77
C MET A 15 -5.94 5.20 5.21
N THR A 16 -6.72 4.42 4.46
CA THR A 16 -6.77 2.95 4.57
C THR A 16 -6.37 2.35 3.24
N VAL A 17 -5.51 1.34 3.27
CA VAL A 17 -5.03 0.60 2.11
C VAL A 17 -5.47 -0.86 2.23
N VAL A 18 -6.18 -1.35 1.22
CA VAL A 18 -6.68 -2.73 1.17
C VAL A 18 -5.64 -3.62 0.50
N ARG A 19 -4.87 -4.38 1.29
CA ARG A 19 -3.61 -4.99 0.86
C ARG A 19 -3.79 -6.06 -0.23
N ASP A 20 -4.84 -6.86 -0.16
CA ASP A 20 -5.18 -7.90 -1.15
C ASP A 20 -5.85 -7.35 -2.43
N ALA A 21 -6.12 -6.04 -2.50
CA ALA A 21 -6.71 -5.40 -3.67
C ALA A 21 -5.69 -4.62 -4.53
N ILE A 22 -4.38 -4.91 -4.36
CA ILE A 22 -3.30 -4.15 -4.98
C ILE A 22 -2.45 -5.05 -5.86
N VAL A 23 -2.12 -4.56 -7.06
CA VAL A 23 -1.27 -5.26 -8.02
C VAL A 23 0.04 -4.52 -8.19
N GLY A 24 1.14 -5.26 -8.10
CA GLY A 24 2.51 -4.80 -8.37
C GLY A 24 3.10 -5.43 -9.63
N SER A 25 4.31 -5.03 -9.98
CA SER A 25 5.07 -5.61 -11.08
C SER A 25 6.55 -5.69 -10.72
N ASP A 26 7.26 -6.62 -11.34
CA ASP A 26 8.71 -6.75 -11.18
C ASP A 26 9.44 -5.51 -11.71
N ILE A 27 10.65 -5.26 -11.20
CA ILE A 27 11.60 -4.29 -11.75
C ILE A 27 12.88 -5.06 -12.14
N PRO A 28 12.95 -5.63 -13.36
CA PRO A 28 14.05 -6.50 -13.76
C PRO A 28 15.41 -5.83 -13.72
N ALA A 29 15.48 -4.53 -14.07
CA ALA A 29 16.72 -3.75 -14.05
C ALA A 29 17.34 -3.63 -12.64
N ALA A 30 16.53 -3.79 -11.59
CA ALA A 30 16.97 -3.75 -10.20
C ALA A 30 17.05 -5.15 -9.56
N GLY A 31 16.71 -6.22 -10.29
CA GLY A 31 16.61 -7.58 -9.76
C GLY A 31 15.55 -7.74 -8.67
N LEU A 32 14.51 -6.90 -8.66
CA LEU A 32 13.46 -6.90 -7.64
C LEU A 32 12.18 -7.53 -8.17
N SER A 33 11.66 -8.51 -7.44
CA SER A 33 10.34 -9.07 -7.71
C SER A 33 9.23 -8.15 -7.23
N ALA A 34 8.04 -8.30 -7.83
CA ALA A 34 6.82 -7.62 -7.43
C ALA A 34 6.52 -7.83 -5.95
N GLN A 35 6.77 -9.04 -5.42
CA GLN A 35 6.55 -9.35 -4.00
C GLN A 35 7.44 -8.51 -3.08
N VAL A 36 8.75 -8.40 -3.38
CA VAL A 36 9.67 -7.60 -2.56
C VAL A 36 9.27 -6.12 -2.60
N ILE A 37 8.93 -5.61 -3.79
CA ILE A 37 8.47 -4.23 -3.94
C ILE A 37 7.18 -4.00 -3.16
N PHE A 38 6.26 -4.95 -3.25
CA PHE A 38 4.98 -4.91 -2.55
C PHE A 38 5.17 -4.87 -1.04
N ASP A 39 5.94 -5.80 -0.47
CA ASP A 39 6.16 -5.92 0.97
C ASP A 39 6.79 -4.65 1.55
N VAL A 40 7.84 -4.14 0.89
CA VAL A 40 8.50 -2.90 1.31
C VAL A 40 7.56 -1.70 1.18
N THR A 41 6.77 -1.63 0.11
CA THR A 41 5.81 -0.53 -0.08
C THR A 41 4.71 -0.57 0.98
N MET A 42 4.18 -1.74 1.31
CA MET A 42 3.14 -1.89 2.34
C MET A 42 3.69 -1.48 3.71
N ALA A 43 4.87 -2.00 4.09
CA ALA A 43 5.52 -1.63 5.35
C ALA A 43 5.80 -0.12 5.45
N HIS A 44 6.25 0.50 4.36
CA HIS A 44 6.49 1.94 4.33
C HIS A 44 5.20 2.76 4.47
N LEU A 45 4.10 2.32 3.84
CA LEU A 45 2.81 3.01 3.98
C LEU A 45 2.23 2.83 5.39
N GLU A 46 2.36 1.64 5.99
CA GLU A 46 1.88 1.36 7.34
C GLU A 46 2.61 2.18 8.42
N ALA A 47 3.91 2.40 8.23
CA ALA A 47 4.72 3.13 9.20
C ALA A 47 4.25 4.58 9.39
N ASP A 48 3.93 5.28 8.29
CA ASP A 48 3.81 6.74 8.32
C ASP A 48 2.55 7.30 7.63
N PHE A 49 1.83 6.51 6.82
CA PHE A 49 0.84 7.08 5.87
C PHE A 49 -0.56 6.47 5.93
N ALA A 50 -0.74 5.20 6.30
CA ALA A 50 -2.04 4.53 6.21
C ALA A 50 -2.18 3.31 7.14
N SER A 51 -3.40 2.94 7.46
CA SER A 51 -3.71 1.62 8.03
C SER A 51 -3.87 0.58 6.93
N LEU A 52 -3.31 -0.62 7.12
CA LEU A 52 -3.49 -1.74 6.18
C LEU A 52 -4.63 -2.65 6.63
N VAL A 53 -5.49 -3.06 5.69
CA VAL A 53 -6.59 -4.01 5.94
C VAL A 53 -6.70 -5.03 4.81
N GLU A 54 -7.34 -6.16 5.08
CA GLU A 54 -7.80 -7.09 4.04
C GLU A 54 -9.18 -6.66 3.51
N THR A 55 -9.51 -7.03 2.28
CA THR A 55 -10.80 -6.71 1.65
C THR A 55 -11.96 -7.17 2.53
N SER A 56 -11.84 -8.36 3.14
CA SER A 56 -12.85 -8.92 4.04
C SER A 56 -13.24 -7.99 5.20
N ALA A 57 -12.30 -7.22 5.75
CA ALA A 57 -12.55 -6.30 6.86
C ALA A 57 -13.38 -5.08 6.45
N THR A 58 -13.43 -4.75 5.15
CA THR A 58 -14.22 -3.63 4.62
C THR A 58 -15.66 -4.01 4.28
N MET A 59 -15.96 -5.30 4.17
CA MET A 59 -17.30 -5.81 3.79
C MET A 59 -18.24 -5.99 4.99
N THR A 60 -17.73 -5.85 6.21
CA THR A 60 -18.50 -5.99 7.46
C THR A 60 -18.90 -4.64 8.07
N SER A 61 -18.78 -3.55 7.31
CA SER A 61 -18.97 -2.17 7.79
C SER A 61 -20.29 -1.55 7.39
#